data_AF-A0A6P9B1X9-F1
#
_entry.id   AF-A0A6P9B1X9-F1
#
_cell.length_a   1.000
_cell.length_b   1.000
_cell.length_c   1.000
_cell.angle_alpha   90.00
_cell.angle_beta   90.00
_cell.angle_gamma   90.00
#
_symmetry.space_group_name_H-M   'P 1'
#
loop_
_entity.id
_entity.type
_entity.pdbx_description
1 polymer ?
#
loop_
_entity_poly.entity_id
_entity_poly.type
_entity_poly.pdbx_seq_one_letter_code
_entity_poly.pdbx_strand_id
1 'polypeptide(L)'
;MIVFKLERERPAYAVHGNMLYYVKDRFLRQLDFNSSKDVAVMQLRSGSKFPVFNMSYNPAENAVLLCTRPSNLENSTYDLYTIPKDADSQNPDGELRLCHA
;
A
#
# COMPACT_ATOMS: atom_id res chain seq x y z
N MET A 1 -4.09 29.74 0.78
CA MET A 1 -2.87 28.91 0.60
C MET A 1 -3.24 27.79 -0.37
N ILE A 2 -2.78 27.88 -1.61
CA ILE A 2 -3.10 26.90 -2.66
C ILE A 2 -1.90 25.97 -2.77
N VAL A 3 -2.08 24.71 -2.42
CA VAL A 3 -1.05 23.68 -2.60
C VAL A 3 -1.24 23.08 -3.99
N PHE A 4 -0.41 23.49 -4.94
CA PHE A 4 -0.31 22.85 -6.25
C PHE A 4 0.38 21.49 -6.07
N LYS A 5 -0.39 20.45 -5.74
CA LYS A 5 0.11 19.07 -5.81
C LYS A 5 0.33 18.73 -7.29
N LEU A 6 1.56 18.84 -7.76
CA LEU A 6 1.97 18.17 -8.99
C LEU A 6 1.69 16.68 -8.81
N GLU A 7 1.18 15.99 -9.84
CA GLU A 7 0.77 14.58 -9.78
C GLU A 7 1.86 13.62 -9.25
N ARG A 8 3.12 14.08 -9.19
CA ARG A 8 4.28 13.37 -8.62
C ARG A 8 4.40 13.40 -7.09
N GLU A 9 3.59 14.16 -6.35
CA GLU A 9 3.76 14.32 -4.91
C GLU A 9 2.79 13.49 -4.04
N ARG A 10 1.80 12.78 -4.58
CA ARG A 10 0.89 11.98 -3.75
C ARG A 10 1.50 10.60 -3.49
N PRO A 11 1.95 10.29 -2.26
CA PRO A 11 2.38 8.94 -1.95
C PRO A 11 1.20 7.98 -2.12
N ALA A 12 1.47 6.72 -2.45
CA ALA A 12 0.42 5.71 -2.52
C ALA A 12 -0.16 5.46 -1.12
N TYR A 13 -1.40 5.91 -0.92
CA TYR A 13 -2.15 5.70 0.31
C TYR A 13 -3.64 5.51 0.04
N ALA A 14 -4.29 4.80 0.95
CA ALA A 14 -5.73 4.63 1.04
C ALA A 14 -6.20 4.85 2.49
N VAL A 15 -7.36 5.48 2.67
CA VAL A 15 -7.97 5.70 3.99
C VAL A 15 -9.29 4.96 4.03
N HIS A 16 -9.55 4.26 5.13
CA HIS A 16 -10.83 3.63 5.39
C HIS A 16 -11.17 3.75 6.88
N GLY A 17 -12.29 4.41 7.18
CA GLY A 17 -12.64 4.78 8.55
C GLY A 17 -11.52 5.61 9.19
N ASN A 18 -10.96 5.09 10.28
CA ASN A 18 -9.90 5.76 11.04
C ASN A 18 -8.49 5.25 10.74
N MET A 19 -8.35 4.39 9.71
CA MET A 19 -7.10 3.75 9.36
C MET A 19 -6.56 4.31 8.05
N LEU A 20 -5.30 4.72 8.06
CA LEU A 20 -4.52 5.08 6.89
C LEU A 20 -3.59 3.92 6.53
N TYR A 21 -3.75 3.39 5.33
CA TYR A 21 -2.81 2.46 4.72
C TYR A 21 -1.89 3.23 3.78
N TYR A 22 -0.59 3.01 3.90
CA TYR A 22 0.39 3.68 3.05
C TYR A 22 1.62 2.80 2.82
N VAL A 23 2.32 3.05 1.71
CA VAL A 23 3.61 2.40 1.44
C VAL A 23 4.74 3.28 1.94
N LYS A 24 5.65 2.69 2.72
CA LYS A 24 6.91 3.30 3.12
C LYS A 24 8.03 2.31 2.95
N ASP A 25 9.07 2.72 2.23
CA ASP A 25 10.16 1.84 1.82
C ASP A 25 9.62 0.60 1.09
N ARG A 26 9.76 -0.58 1.69
CA ARG A 26 9.23 -1.85 1.19
C ARG A 26 8.12 -2.43 2.07
N PHE A 27 7.48 -1.60 2.89
CA PHE A 27 6.46 -2.05 3.85
C PHE A 27 5.12 -1.38 3.59
N LEU A 28 4.06 -2.19 3.63
CA LEU A 28 2.71 -1.70 3.85
C LEU A 28 2.58 -1.36 5.33
N ARG A 29 2.24 -0.10 5.63
CA ARG A 29 2.06 0.39 6.99
C ARG A 29 0.62 0.83 7.19
N GLN A 30 0.16 0.67 8.42
CA GLN A 30 -1.14 1.12 8.88
C GLN A 30 -0.94 2.11 10.01
N LEU A 31 -1.55 3.28 9.88
CA LEU A 31 -1.64 4.30 10.91
C LEU A 31 -3.10 4.41 11.37
N ASP A 32 -3.33 4.26 12.66
CA ASP A 32 -4.61 4.58 13.29
C ASP A 32 -4.61 6.05 13.71
N PHE A 33 -5.53 6.86 13.15
CA PHE A 33 -5.60 8.30 13.44
C PHE A 33 -5.99 8.63 14.89
N ASN A 34 -6.65 7.71 15.62
CA ASN A 34 -7.12 7.97 16.98
C ASN A 34 -5.99 7.77 17.98
N SER A 35 -5.24 6.68 17.81
CA SER A 35 -4.11 6.34 18.68
C SER A 35 -2.78 6.90 18.18
N SER A 36 -2.73 7.40 16.94
CA SER A 36 -1.48 7.71 16.23
C SER A 36 -0.50 6.52 16.18
N LYS A 37 -1.00 5.30 16.36
CA LYS A 37 -0.20 4.08 16.34
C LYS A 37 0.11 3.72 14.90
N ASP A 38 1.39 3.64 14.59
CA ASP A 38 1.90 3.33 13.26
C ASP A 38 2.60 1.96 13.26
N VAL A 39 2.07 1.01 12.48
CA VAL A 39 2.52 -0.38 12.47
C VAL A 39 2.86 -0.83 11.05
N ALA A 40 3.98 -1.53 10.89
CA ALA A 40 4.27 -2.26 9.65
C ALA A 40 3.43 -3.54 9.63
N VAL A 41 2.58 -3.67 8.62
CA VAL A 41 1.65 -4.81 8.52
C VAL A 41 2.24 -5.94 7.69
N MET A 42 2.96 -5.60 6.62
CA MET A 42 3.52 -6.58 5.70
C MET A 42 4.71 -6.01 4.94
N GLN A 43 5.67 -6.88 4.61
CA GLN A 43 6.72 -6.56 3.66
C GLN A 43 6.25 -6.81 2.22
N LEU A 44 6.34 -5.79 1.37
CA LEU A 44 6.02 -5.87 -0.05
C LEU A 44 7.14 -6.56 -0.82
N ARG A 45 6.77 -7.37 -1.81
CA ARG A 45 7.72 -8.04 -2.70
C ARG A 45 8.20 -7.17 -3.86
N SER A 46 7.39 -6.17 -4.24
CA SER A 46 7.81 -5.17 -5.22
C SER A 46 9.04 -4.45 -4.65
N GLY A 47 10.21 -4.77 -5.22
CA GLY A 47 11.47 -4.24 -4.74
C GLY A 47 11.50 -2.72 -4.84
N SER A 48 12.35 -2.07 -4.05
CA SER A 48 12.57 -0.60 -4.04
C SER A 48 12.96 0.01 -5.39
N LYS A 49 13.04 -0.78 -6.46
CA LYS A 49 13.42 -0.37 -7.80
C LYS A 49 12.39 0.54 -8.47
N PHE A 50 11.10 0.38 -8.15
CA PHE A 50 10.05 1.20 -8.76
C PHE A 50 9.07 1.71 -7.70
N PRO A 51 8.73 3.01 -7.71
CA PRO A 51 7.79 3.56 -6.76
C PRO A 51 6.38 3.03 -7.01
N VAL A 52 5.65 2.78 -5.93
CA VAL A 52 4.21 2.52 -6.00
C VAL A 52 3.51 3.82 -6.39
N PHE A 53 2.84 3.81 -7.53
CA PHE A 53 2.18 4.97 -8.12
C PHE A 53 0.80 5.22 -7.49
N ASN A 54 0.05 4.15 -7.22
CA ASN A 54 -1.27 4.27 -6.62
C ASN A 54 -1.60 3.04 -5.76
N MET A 55 -2.55 3.21 -4.84
CA MET A 55 -3.05 2.18 -3.92
C MET A 55 -4.56 2.27 -3.81
N SER A 56 -5.23 1.12 -3.79
CA SER A 56 -6.65 0.99 -3.44
C SER A 56 -6.83 -0.06 -2.35
N TYR A 57 -7.70 0.21 -1.38
CA TYR A 57 -8.03 -0.73 -0.30
C TYR A 57 -9.47 -1.23 -0.47
N ASN A 58 -9.65 -2.54 -0.38
CA ASN A 58 -10.93 -3.22 -0.36
C ASN A 58 -11.25 -3.71 1.05
N PRO A 59 -12.18 -3.07 1.78
CA PRO A 59 -12.54 -3.47 3.14
C PRO A 59 -13.26 -4.82 3.21
N ALA A 60 -13.93 -5.27 2.15
CA ALA A 60 -14.65 -6.54 2.15
C ALA A 60 -13.70 -7.75 2.24
N GLU A 61 -12.59 -7.68 1.51
CA GLU A 61 -11.56 -8.72 1.46
C GLU A 61 -10.36 -8.43 2.37
N ASN A 62 -10.39 -7.30 3.09
CA ASN A 62 -9.24 -6.73 3.78
C ASN A 62 -7.97 -6.74 2.91
N ALA A 63 -8.09 -6.30 1.66
CA ALA A 63 -7.02 -6.44 0.66
C ALA A 63 -6.62 -5.10 0.06
N VAL A 64 -5.36 -4.99 -0.35
CA VAL A 64 -4.79 -3.80 -0.99
C VAL A 64 -4.29 -4.13 -2.38
N LEU A 65 -4.73 -3.35 -3.37
CA LEU A 65 -4.22 -3.36 -4.73
C LEU A 65 -3.18 -2.24 -4.89
N LEU A 66 -1.94 -2.61 -5.22
CA LEU A 66 -0.86 -1.69 -5.52
C LEU A 66 -0.64 -1.62 -7.03
N CYS A 67 -0.48 -0.40 -7.53
CA CYS A 67 -0.09 -0.14 -8.91
C CYS A 67 1.36 0.36 -8.90
N THR A 68 2.27 -0.43 -9.46
CA THR A 68 3.66 -0.03 -9.66
C THR A 68 3.81 0.45 -11.09
N ARG A 69 4.31 1.69 -11.28
CA ARG A 69 4.50 2.28 -12.60
C ARG A 69 5.97 2.63 -12.83
N PRO A 70 6.73 1.79 -13.54
CA PRO A 70 8.08 2.14 -13.98
C PRO A 70 8.03 3.23 -15.06
N SER A 71 9.19 3.80 -15.40
CA SER A 71 9.30 4.83 -16.45
C SER A 71 8.79 4.37 -17.81
N ASN A 72 8.94 3.08 -18.12
CA ASN A 72 8.27 2.46 -19.25
C ASN A 72 6.87 2.01 -18.83
N LEU A 73 5.84 2.73 -19.29
CA LEU A 73 4.45 2.47 -18.91
C LEU A 73 3.96 1.06 -19.26
N GLU A 74 4.50 0.44 -20.30
CA GLU A 74 4.12 -0.92 -20.74
C GLU A 74 4.46 -1.99 -19.70
N ASN A 75 5.37 -1.67 -18.77
CA ASN A 75 5.80 -2.58 -17.70
C ASN A 75 5.10 -2.28 -16.36
N SER A 76 3.95 -1.59 -16.39
CA SER A 76 3.18 -1.35 -15.17
C SER A 76 2.62 -2.65 -14.63
N THR A 77 2.72 -2.85 -13.31
CA THR A 77 2.22 -4.07 -12.64
C THR A 77 1.19 -3.73 -11.60
N TYR A 78 0.30 -4.69 -11.36
CA TYR A 78 -0.68 -4.65 -10.28
C TYR A 78 -0.43 -5.81 -9.34
N ASP A 79 -0.23 -5.50 -8.06
CA ASP A 79 0.01 -6.49 -7.02
C ASP A 79 -1.12 -6.42 -5.99
N LEU A 80 -1.81 -7.54 -5.75
CA LEU A 80 -2.88 -7.65 -4.76
C LEU A 80 -2.36 -8.38 -3.52
N TYR A 81 -2.49 -7.72 -2.37
CA TYR A 81 -2.06 -8.22 -1.06
C TYR A 81 -3.26 -8.35 -0.12
N THR A 82 -3.39 -9.49 0.56
CA THR A 82 -4.39 -9.65 1.62
C THR A 82 -3.79 -9.24 2.95
N ILE A 83 -4.39 -8.28 3.64
CA ILE A 83 -3.94 -7.83 4.95
C ILE A 83 -4.37 -8.86 6.00
N PRO A 84 -3.45 -9.40 6.82
CA PRO A 84 -3.82 -10.27 7.94
C PRO A 84 -4.67 -9.51 8.97
N LYS A 85 -5.69 -10.17 9.52
CA LYS A 85 -6.60 -9.57 10.53
C LYS A 85 -5.89 -9.36 11.87
N ASP A 86 -4.98 -10.27 12.21
CA ASP A 86 -4.11 -10.19 13.39
C ASP A 86 -2.74 -9.70 12.94
N ALA A 87 -2.62 -8.40 12.63
CA ALA A 87 -1.34 -7.75 12.39
C ALA A 87 -0.59 -7.58 13.73
N ASP A 88 -0.29 -8.69 14.40
CA ASP A 88 0.65 -8.66 15.51
C ASP A 88 2.05 -8.48 14.92
N SER A 89 2.79 -7.51 15.44
CA SER A 89 3.95 -6.89 14.77
C SER A 89 5.18 -7.81 14.63
N GLN A 90 5.02 -9.12 14.84
CA GLN A 90 6.10 -10.10 14.91
C GLN A 90 6.28 -10.97 13.66
N ASN A 91 5.36 -10.99 12.69
CA ASN A 91 5.58 -11.79 11.47
C ASN A 91 4.88 -11.22 10.21
N PRO A 92 5.60 -10.49 9.32
CA PRO A 92 5.02 -9.75 8.20
C PRO A 92 4.75 -10.58 6.93
N ASP A 93 4.54 -11.90 7.04
CA ASP A 93 4.30 -12.77 5.88
C ASP A 93 2.82 -12.75 5.49
N GLY A 94 2.50 -11.98 4.44
CA GLY A 94 1.17 -11.92 3.86
C GLY A 94 0.92 -12.95 2.77
N GLU A 95 -0.32 -13.44 2.68
CA GLU A 95 -0.75 -14.33 1.60
C GLU A 95 -1.13 -13.52 0.34
N LEU A 96 -0.58 -13.91 -0.81
CA LEU A 96 -0.77 -13.22 -2.09
C LEU A 96 -1.77 -13.91 -3.01
N ARG A 97 -2.48 -13.10 -3.79
CA ARG A 97 -3.17 -13.53 -5.01
C ARG A 97 -2.72 -12.65 -6.17
N LEU A 98 -2.04 -13.22 -7.16
CA LEU A 98 -1.72 -12.50 -8.39
C LEU A 98 -2.98 -12.44 -9.25
N CYS A 99 -3.50 -11.24 -9.51
CA CYS A 99 -4.44 -11.02 -10.60
C CYS A 99 -3.62 -10.66 -11.84
N HIS A 100 -3.37 -11.64 -12.71
CA HIS A 100 -2.96 -11.34 -14.09
C HIS A 100 -4.15 -10.69 -14.80
N ALA A 101 -3.99 -9.45 -15.24
CA ALA A 101 -4.88 -8.81 -16.20
C ALA A 101 -4.32 -9.04 -17.62
#